data_AF-X0T9N6-F1
#
_entry.id   AF-X0T9N6-F1
#
_cell.length_a   1.000
_cell.length_b   1.000
_cell.length_c   1.000
_cell.angle_alpha   90.00
_cell.angle_beta   90.00
_cell.angle_gamma   90.00
#
_symmetry.space_group_name_H-M   'P 1'
#
loop_
_entity.id
_entity.type
_entity.pdbx_description
1 polymer ?
#
loop_
_entity_poly.entity_id
_entity_poly.type
_entity_poly.pdbx_seq_one_letter_code
_entity_poly.pdbx_strand_id
1 'polypeptide(L)' 'QLFIHGDLDELVDRHMKLAEETGTFLFYNLRLSPVPSISQTEIHCRENALAFDTSGLPSFVEKLVSPS' A
#
# COMPACT_ATOMS: atom_id res chain seq x y z
N GLN A 1 2.29 9.67 4.68
CA GLN A 1 2.64 8.32 5.18
C GLN A 1 1.36 7.50 5.27
N LEU A 2 1.45 6.20 5.09
CA LEU A 2 0.34 5.26 5.21
C LEU A 2 0.66 4.24 6.30
N PHE A 3 -0.29 4.01 7.21
CA PHE A 3 -0.20 3.01 8.28
C PHE A 3 -1.25 1.95 8.02
N ILE A 4 -0.85 0.69 8.04
CA ILE A 4 -1.65 -0.45 7.62
C ILE A 4 -1.59 -1.50 8.73
N HIS A 5 -2.75 -1.96 9.17
CA HIS A 5 -2.80 -3.08 10.10
C HIS A 5 -2.55 -4.40 9.35
N GLY A 6 -1.65 -5.23 9.84
CA GLY A 6 -1.30 -6.51 9.21
C GLY A 6 0.18 -6.85 9.34
N ASP A 7 0.47 -8.13 9.16
CA ASP A 7 1.83 -8.63 9.10
C ASP A 7 2.56 -8.07 7.86
N LEU A 8 3.85 -7.76 8.02
CA LEU A 8 4.63 -7.13 6.96
C LEU A 8 4.77 -8.04 5.73
N ASP A 9 5.06 -9.32 5.94
CA ASP A 9 5.35 -10.24 4.85
C ASP A 9 4.07 -10.55 4.06
N GLU A 10 2.95 -10.75 4.76
CA GLU A 10 1.63 -10.92 4.13
C GLU A 10 1.22 -9.70 3.30
N LEU A 11 1.45 -8.49 3.82
CA LEU A 11 1.13 -7.25 3.10
C LEU A 11 2.03 -7.04 1.89
N VAL A 12 3.31 -7.41 1.96
CA VAL A 12 4.24 -7.34 0.82
C VAL A 12 3.81 -8.32 -0.28
N ASP A 13 3.55 -9.58 0.08
CA ASP A 13 3.12 -10.60 -0.88
C ASP A 13 1.81 -10.19 -1.56
N ARG A 14 0.84 -9.69 -0.77
CA ARG A 14 -0.44 -9.21 -1.31
C ARG A 14 -0.27 -8.00 -2.23
N HIS A 15 0.61 -7.06 -1.90
CA HIS A 15 0.91 -5.92 -2.76
C HIS A 15 1.52 -6.37 -4.09
N MET A 16 2.47 -7.31 -4.07
CA MET A 16 3.09 -7.83 -5.30
C MET A 16 2.05 -8.53 -6.19
N LYS A 17 1.18 -9.36 -5.60
CA LYS A 17 0.10 -10.01 -6.33
C LYS A 17 -0.88 -9.00 -6.95
N LEU A 18 -1.27 -7.96 -6.21
CA LEU A 18 -2.13 -6.90 -6.75
C LEU A 18 -1.45 -6.11 -7.87
N ALA A 19 -0.14 -5.88 -7.78
CA ALA A 19 0.62 -5.23 -8.84
C ALA A 19 0.66 -6.09 -10.12
N GLU A 20 0.82 -7.41 -10.00
CA GLU A 20 0.72 -8.34 -11.13
C GLU A 20 -0.69 -8.38 -11.74
N GLU A 21 -1.73 -8.44 -10.91
CA GLU A 21 -3.13 -8.53 -11.36
C GLU A 21 -3.63 -7.25 -12.04
N THR A 22 -3.19 -6.09 -11.57
CA THR A 22 -3.76 -4.78 -11.96
C THR A 22 -2.81 -3.88 -12.73
N GLY A 23 -1.53 -4.24 -12.80
CA GLY A 23 -0.46 -3.36 -13.30
C GLY A 23 -0.21 -2.13 -12.41
N THR A 24 -0.81 -2.04 -11.22
CA THR A 24 -0.69 -0.90 -10.33
C THR A 24 0.32 -1.18 -9.23
N PHE A 25 1.44 -0.47 -9.24
CA PHE A 25 2.47 -0.55 -8.20
C PHE A 25 2.54 0.76 -7.42
N LEU A 26 2.12 0.73 -6.16
CA LEU A 26 1.82 1.95 -5.40
C LEU A 26 2.95 2.40 -4.46
N PHE A 27 3.72 1.47 -3.90
CA PHE A 27 4.86 1.79 -3.04
C PHE A 27 5.90 0.66 -3.01
N TYR A 28 7.16 1.00 -2.70
CA TYR A 28 8.31 0.09 -2.73
C TYR A 28 8.91 -0.23 -1.34
N ASN A 29 8.45 0.41 -0.25
CA ASN A 29 9.11 0.30 1.07
C ASN A 29 8.12 0.10 2.22
N LEU A 30 7.38 -1.01 2.20
CA LEU A 30 6.66 -1.44 3.39
C LEU A 30 7.67 -1.83 4.46
N ARG A 31 7.45 -1.37 5.70
CA ARG A 31 8.32 -1.65 6.84
C ARG A 31 7.50 -1.75 8.12
N LEU A 32 8.03 -2.39 9.15
CA LEU A 32 7.40 -2.41 10.46
C LEU A 32 7.27 -1.00 11.05
N SER A 33 6.13 -0.74 11.70
CA SER A 33 5.94 0.40 12.58
C SER A 33 6.51 0.11 13.97
N PRO A 34 6.85 1.14 14.77
CA PRO A 34 7.10 0.97 16.21
C PRO A 34 5.88 0.41 16.97
N VAL A 35 4.68 0.50 16.39
CA VAL A 35 3.46 -0.07 16.95
C VAL A 35 3.30 -1.52 16.47
N PRO A 36 3.16 -2.51 17.38
CA PRO A 36 2.92 -3.91 17.00
C PRO A 36 1.72 -4.07 16.06
N SER A 37 1.80 -5.03 15.15
CA SER A 37 0.75 -5.35 14.16
C SER A 37 0.43 -4.21 13.19
N ILE A 38 1.24 -3.16 13.15
CA ILE A 38 1.13 -2.08 12.17
C ILE A 38 2.38 -2.09 11.29
N SER A 39 2.15 -2.13 9.99
CA SER A 39 3.13 -1.84 8.96
C SER A 39 2.95 -0.40 8.45
N GLN A 40 4.01 0.20 7.94
CA GLN A 40 4.01 1.57 7.45
C GLN A 40 4.74 1.67 6.12
N THR A 41 4.32 2.63 5.29
CA THR A 41 4.95 2.96 4.02
C THR A 41 4.72 4.43 3.66
N GLU A 42 5.31 4.87 2.56
CA GLU A 42 5.19 6.24 2.07
C GLU A 42 4.85 6.26 0.59
N ILE A 43 3.83 7.05 0.25
CA ILE A 43 3.46 7.34 -1.13
C ILE A 43 3.93 8.75 -1.41
N HIS A 44 4.89 8.87 -2.32
CA HIS A 44 5.50 10.15 -2.70
C HIS A 44 4.91 10.62 -4.03
N CYS A 45 3.96 11.54 -3.95
CA CYS A 45 3.45 12.23 -5.14
C CYS A 45 4.27 13.50 -5.33
N ARG A 46 5.25 13.48 -6.24
CA ARG A 46 6.16 14.63 -6.49
C ARG A 46 5.50 15.67 -7.39
N GLU A 47 6.11 15.99 -8.53
CA GLU A 47 5.82 17.17 -9.38
C GLU A 47 4.38 17.27 -9.90
N ASN A 48 3.58 16.19 -9.79
CA ASN A 48 2.18 16.12 -10.19
C ASN A 48 1.21 15.90 -9.02
N ALA A 49 1.54 16.33 -7.81
CA ALA A 49 0.66 16.17 -6.64
C ALA A 49 -0.77 16.71 -6.85
N LEU A 50 -0.94 17.77 -7.67
CA LEU A 50 -2.24 18.35 -8.02
C LEU A 50 -3.02 17.53 -9.06
N ALA A 51 -2.33 16.68 -9.83
CA ALA A 51 -2.93 15.79 -10.83
C ALA A 51 -2.96 14.32 -10.34
N PHE A 52 -2.50 14.07 -9.12
CA PHE A 52 -2.49 12.73 -8.55
C PHE A 52 -3.91 12.38 -8.10
N ASP A 53 -4.57 11.54 -8.89
CA ASP A 53 -5.90 11.06 -8.56
C ASP A 53 -5.83 10.01 -7.43
N THR A 54 -6.28 10.43 -6.25
CA THR A 54 -6.36 9.56 -5.08
C THR A 54 -7.59 8.66 -5.10
N SER A 55 -8.50 8.78 -6.06
CA SER A 55 -9.76 8.03 -6.08
C SER A 55 -9.57 6.50 -6.14
N GLY A 56 -8.47 6.04 -6.74
CA GLY A 56 -8.10 4.62 -6.80
C GLY A 56 -7.43 4.08 -5.54
N LEU A 57 -6.93 4.94 -4.65
CA LEU A 57 -6.23 4.53 -3.43
C LEU A 57 -7.13 3.72 -2.48
N PRO A 58 -8.36 4.16 -2.14
CA PRO A 58 -9.25 3.40 -1.27
C PRO A 58 -9.46 1.96 -1.74
N SER A 59 -9.82 1.77 -3.02
CA SER A 59 -10.08 0.43 -3.57
C SER A 59 -8.83 -0.45 -3.59
N PHE A 60 -7.65 0.13 -3.83
CA PHE A 60 -6.40 -0.61 -3.74
C PHE A 60 -6.11 -1.05 -2.30
N VAL A 61 -6.25 -0.13 -1.34
CA VAL A 61 -6.00 -0.40 0.09
C VAL A 61 -6.99 -1.43 0.63
N GLU A 62 -8.27 -1.35 0.27
CA GLU A 62 -9.28 -2.36 0.62
C GLU A 62 -8.88 -3.76 0.15
N LYS A 63 -8.46 -3.89 -1.12
CA LYS A 63 -8.00 -5.19 -1.66
C LYS A 63 -6.72 -5.69 -1.00
N LEU A 64 -5.86 -4.78 -0.57
CA LEU A 64 -4.60 -5.08 0.10
C LEU A 64 -4.83 -5.65 1.51
N VAL A 65 -5.81 -5.12 2.25
CA VAL A 65 -6.10 -5.58 3.62
C VAL A 65 -7.22 -6.63 3.69
N SER A 66 -7.90 -6.89 2.58
CA SER A 66 -8.92 -7.94 2.53
C SER A 66 -8.27 -9.32 2.63
N PRO A 67 -8.81 -10.23 3.46
CA PRO A 67 -8.35 -11.61 3.50
C PRO A 67 -8.52 -12.27 2.11
N SER A 68 -7.57 -13.15 1.78
CA SER A 68 -7.55 -13.91 0.52
C SER A 68 -8.66 -14.96 0.44
#